data_AF-A0A843J3K3-F1
#
_entry.id   AF-A0A843J3K3-F1
#
_cell.length_a   1.000
_cell.length_b   1.000
_cell.length_c   1.000
_cell.angle_alpha   90.00
_cell.angle_beta   90.00
_cell.angle_gamma   90.00
#
_symmetry.space_group_name_H-M   'P 1'
#
loop_
_entity.id
_entity.type
_entity.pdbx_description
1 polymer ?
#
loop_
_entity_poly.entity_id
_entity_poly.type
_entity_poly.pdbx_seq_one_letter_code
_entity_poly.pdbx_strand_id
1 'polypeptide(L)' 'MTGEDLLTMIWDALGDDRLTTSEATDRLEHLFGYRCPDDLAKTLAKLRKAGRVKGQVSVERGGWIWWADEECRSQEA' A
#
# COMPACT_ATOMS: atom_id res chain seq x y z
N MET A 1 8.00 2.62 -15.64
CA MET A 1 6.88 2.44 -14.72
C MET A 1 6.43 3.83 -14.29
N THR A 2 5.20 4.20 -14.63
CA THR A 2 4.57 5.46 -14.19
C THR A 2 4.06 5.30 -12.75
N GLY A 3 3.77 6.41 -12.07
CA GLY A 3 3.27 6.38 -10.69
C GLY A 3 1.91 5.67 -10.53
N GLU A 4 1.12 5.60 -11.60
CA GLU A 4 -0.16 4.88 -11.65
C GLU A 4 0.02 3.35 -11.65
N ASP A 5 1.01 2.84 -12.38
CA ASP A 5 1.29 1.40 -12.45
C ASP A 5 1.64 0.84 -11.06
N LEU A 6 2.45 1.60 -10.30
CA LEU A 6 2.80 1.28 -8.91
C LEU A 6 1.58 1.31 -7.98
N LEU A 7 0.60 2.20 -8.23
CA LEU A 7 -0.63 2.28 -7.45
C LEU A 7 -1.44 1.00 -7.60
N THR A 8 -1.65 0.55 -8.84
CA THR A 8 -2.39 -0.68 -9.14
C THR A 8 -1.71 -1.89 -8.51
N MET A 9 -0.37 -1.99 -8.58
CA MET A 9 0.38 -3.05 -7.90
C MET A 9 0.19 -3.04 -6.38
N ILE A 10 0.21 -1.86 -5.77
CA ILE A 10 -0.01 -1.69 -4.33
C ILE A 10 -1.43 -2.10 -3.95
N TRP A 11 -2.44 -1.73 -4.75
CA TRP A 11 -3.83 -2.14 -4.52
C TRP A 11 -4.03 -3.64 -4.72
N ASP A 12 -3.37 -4.25 -5.69
CA ASP A 12 -3.40 -5.70 -5.90
C ASP A 12 -2.75 -6.45 -4.72
N ALA A 13 -1.59 -5.97 -4.27
CA ALA A 13 -0.90 -6.53 -3.11
C ALA A 13 -1.70 -6.37 -1.80
N LEU A 14 -2.34 -5.20 -1.59
CA LEU A 14 -3.21 -4.94 -0.44
C LEU A 14 -4.50 -5.77 -0.53
N GLY A 15 -5.08 -5.88 -1.72
CA GLY A 15 -6.37 -6.53 -1.96
C GLY A 15 -7.47 -5.84 -1.17
N ASP A 16 -8.19 -6.63 -0.37
CA ASP A 16 -9.18 -6.15 0.61
C ASP A 16 -8.67 -6.24 2.06
N ASP A 17 -7.44 -6.73 2.23
CA ASP A 17 -6.86 -7.01 3.53
C ASP A 17 -6.15 -5.79 4.14
N ARG A 18 -6.11 -5.79 5.47
CA ARG A 18 -5.36 -4.82 6.25
C ARG A 18 -3.96 -5.36 6.52
N LEU A 19 -2.99 -4.88 5.75
CA LEU A 19 -1.61 -5.36 5.81
C LEU A 19 -0.69 -4.39 6.53
N THR A 20 0.30 -4.92 7.22
CA THR A 20 1.40 -4.05 7.70
C THR A 20 2.29 -3.61 6.55
N THR A 21 3.06 -2.53 6.72
CA THR A 21 4.09 -2.13 5.73
C THR A 21 4.99 -3.32 5.35
N SER A 22 5.35 -4.16 6.32
CA SER A 22 6.19 -5.34 6.09
C SER A 22 5.49 -6.40 5.26
N GLU A 23 4.22 -6.70 5.54
CA GLU A 23 3.44 -7.67 4.73
C GLU A 23 3.16 -7.16 3.32
N ALA A 24 2.86 -5.86 3.16
CA ALA A 24 2.72 -5.25 1.84
C ALA A 24 4.04 -5.31 1.06
N THR A 25 5.18 -5.12 1.73
CA THR A 25 6.52 -5.26 1.13
C THR A 25 6.78 -6.69 0.69
N ASP A 26 6.49 -7.66 1.55
CA ASP A 26 6.67 -9.08 1.24
C ASP A 26 5.83 -9.49 0.03
N ARG A 27 4.54 -9.09 -0.01
CA ARG A 27 3.67 -9.34 -1.17
C ARG A 27 4.18 -8.66 -2.43
N LEU A 28 4.62 -7.41 -2.36
CA LEU A 28 5.16 -6.70 -3.53
C LEU A 28 6.47 -7.30 -4.03
N GLU A 29 7.33 -7.76 -3.12
CA GLU A 29 8.54 -8.51 -3.46
C GLU A 29 8.19 -9.86 -4.10
N HIS A 30 7.19 -10.56 -3.57
CA HIS A 30 6.76 -11.86 -4.08
C HIS A 30 6.05 -11.77 -5.44
N LEU A 31 5.11 -10.83 -5.60
CA LEU A 31 4.29 -10.68 -6.80
C LEU A 31 5.03 -9.97 -7.93
N PHE A 32 5.79 -8.92 -7.60
CA PHE A 32 6.40 -8.03 -8.59
C PHE A 32 7.93 -8.03 -8.56
N GLY A 33 8.56 -8.77 -7.64
CA GLY A 33 10.02 -8.76 -7.46
C GLY A 33 10.55 -7.45 -6.89
N TYR A 34 9.68 -6.59 -6.35
CA TYR A 34 10.05 -5.23 -5.95
C TYR A 34 10.50 -5.17 -4.49
N ARG A 35 11.82 -5.07 -4.29
CA ARG A 35 12.46 -4.98 -2.97
C ARG A 35 12.88 -3.54 -2.69
N CYS A 36 12.01 -2.75 -2.07
CA CYS A 36 12.39 -1.42 -1.58
C CYS A 36 11.63 -1.07 -0.27
N PRO A 37 12.11 -1.55 0.90
CA PRO A 37 11.41 -1.37 2.17
C PRO A 37 11.27 0.11 2.59
N ASP A 38 12.20 0.98 2.21
CA ASP A 38 12.17 2.42 2.53
C ASP A 38 11.25 3.25 1.61
N ASP A 39 11.12 2.85 0.34
CA ASP A 39 10.28 3.56 -0.62
C ASP A 39 8.80 3.19 -0.47
N LEU A 40 8.47 1.96 -0.08
CA LEU A 40 7.06 1.57 0.05
C LEU A 40 6.35 2.36 1.16
N ALA A 41 6.96 2.48 2.34
CA ALA A 41 6.39 3.24 3.44
C ALA A 41 6.17 4.72 3.06
N LYS A 42 7.15 5.33 2.37
CA LYS A 42 7.03 6.70 1.84
C LYS A 42 5.98 6.81 0.75
N THR A 43 5.88 5.81 -0.13
CA THR A 43 4.88 5.76 -1.20
C THR A 43 3.48 5.66 -0.60
N LEU A 44 3.25 4.72 0.31
CA LEU A 44 1.98 4.58 1.05
C LEU A 44 1.62 5.86 1.81
N ALA A 45 2.59 6.54 2.43
CA ALA A 45 2.36 7.83 3.07
C ALA A 45 1.95 8.93 2.07
N LYS A 46 2.58 9.00 0.89
CA LYS A 46 2.20 9.91 -0.20
C LYS A 46 0.80 9.60 -0.73
N LEU A 47 0.50 8.33 -0.98
CA LEU A 47 -0.80 7.86 -1.45
C LEU A 47 -1.90 8.13 -0.43
N ARG A 48 -1.61 7.96 0.86
CA ARG A 48 -2.53 8.33 1.95
C ARG A 48 -2.83 9.82 1.95
N LYS A 49 -1.81 10.66 1.75
CA LYS A 49 -1.99 12.11 1.63
C LYS A 49 -2.80 12.47 0.37
N ALA A 50 -2.70 11.67 -0.68
CA ALA A 50 -3.47 11.81 -1.91
C ALA A 50 -4.89 11.22 -1.82
N GLY A 51 -5.27 10.57 -0.72
CA GLY A 51 -6.59 9.94 -0.55
C GLY A 51 -6.74 8.56 -1.22
N ARG A 52 -5.66 7.98 -1.73
CA ARG A 52 -5.66 6.71 -2.49
C ARG A 52 -5.46 5.45 -1.66
N VAL A 53 -5.11 5.59 -0.38
CA VAL A 53 -4.93 4.47 0.57
C VAL A 53 -5.18 4.98 1.99
N LYS A 54 -5.66 4.11 2.88
CA LYS A 54 -5.80 4.42 4.30
C LYS A 54 -4.69 3.72 5.08
N GLY A 55 -4.22 4.40 6.12
CA GLY A 55 -3.12 3.94 6.95
C GLY A 55 -3.34 4.32 8.41
N GLN A 56 -3.13 3.37 9.31
CA GLN A 56 -3.26 3.54 10.75
C GLN A 56 -2.08 2.90 11.46
N VAL A 57 -1.55 3.57 12.48
CA VAL A 57 -0.56 2.96 13.38
C VAL A 57 -1.26 1.99 14.31
N SER A 58 -0.80 0.74 14.33
CA SER A 58 -1.30 -0.30 15.22
C SER A 58 -0.19 -0.73 16.17
N VAL A 59 -0.40 -0.46 17.45
CA VAL A 59 0.53 -0.85 18.51
C VAL A 59 0.57 -2.37 18.68
N GLU A 60 -0.57 -3.05 18.50
CA GLU A 60 -0.67 -4.51 18.61
C GLU A 60 0.17 -5.26 17.56
N ARG A 61 0.24 -4.73 16.33
CA ARG A 61 1.06 -5.27 15.25
C ARG A 61 2.44 -4.62 15.15
N GLY A 62 2.76 -3.67 16.04
CA GLY A 62 4.06 -3.01 16.10
C GLY A 62 4.43 -2.24 14.82
N GLY A 63 3.48 -1.56 14.17
CA GLY A 63 3.76 -0.89 12.90
C GLY A 63 2.59 -0.12 12.29
N TRP A 64 2.76 0.29 11.03
CA TRP A 64 1.70 0.89 10.23
C TRP A 64 0.94 -0.22 9.49
N ILE A 65 -0.38 -0.19 9.61
CA ILE A 65 -1.32 -1.00 8.84
C ILE A 65 -1.91 -0.13 7.74
N TRP A 66 -1.95 -0.66 6.52
CA TRP A 66 -2.44 -0.02 5.31
C TRP A 66 -3.53 -0.87 4.68
N TRP A 67 -4.52 -0.20 4.08
CA TRP A 67 -5.60 -0.84 3.33
C TRP A 67 -6.18 0.14 2.29
N ALA A 68 -6.69 -0.40 1.20
CA ALA A 68 -7.34 0.37 0.14
C ALA A 68 -8.83 0.01 0.08
N ASP A 69 -9.69 0.98 0.39
CA ASP A 69 -11.14 0.79 0.33
C ASP A 69 -11.67 1.01 -1.09
N GLU A 70 -12.93 0.63 -1.38
CA GLU A 70 -13.56 0.89 -2.68
C GLU A 70 -13.60 2.39 -3.00
N GLU A 71 -13.75 3.26 -1.99
CA GLU A 71 -13.63 4.73 -2.16
C GLU A 71 -12.25 5.15 -2.69
N CYS A 72 -11.18 4.48 -2.26
CA CYS A 72 -9.83 4.77 -2.73
C CYS A 72 -9.63 4.28 -4.17
N ARG A 73 -10.17 3.09 -4.48
CA ARG A 73 -10.14 2.46 -5.81
C ARG A 73 -11.02 3.19 -6.84
N SER A 74 -12.08 3.85 -6.39
CA SER A 74 -13.04 4.57 -7.24
C SER A 74 -12.62 5.98 -7.65
N GLN A 75 -11.52 6.53 -7.11
CA GLN A 75 -10.99 7.83 -7.57
C GLN A 75 -10.26 7.75 -8.93
N GLU A 76 -10.33 6.62 -9.62
CA GLU A 76 -9.90 6.43 -11.01
C GLU A 76 -11.06 6.52 -12.03
N ALA A 77 -12.18 7.14 -11.66
CA ALA A 77 -13.31 7.44 -12.55
C ALA A 77 -13.33 8.91 -12.98
#